data_AF-A0A383VBA0-F1
#
_entry.id   AF-A0A383VBA0-F1
#
_cell.length_a   1.000
_cell.length_b   1.000
_cell.length_c   1.000
_cell.angle_alpha   90.00
_cell.angle_beta   90.00
_cell.angle_gamma   90.00
#
_symmetry.space_group_name_H-M   'P 1'
#
loop_
_entity.id
_entity.type
_entity.pdbx_description
1 polymer ?
#
loop_
_entity_poly.entity_id
_entity_poly.type
_entity_poly.pdbx_seq_one_letter_code
_entity_poly.pdbx_strand_id
1 'polypeptide(L)'
;MLQLLFRTLPPASTTQNPTAAAAAAAGLAVQLPIRLARRKSCRAMAAQKEKVWDYPRPPRLEPTSRHLVVKLGDTVIADTTQAYRVLETSHPPTYYLPPADCREQFFTASSKGQTFCEWKGKASYHDVAACGQEAKARVWSYQNPTQPFAAIKGYYSFYASPFTCEVDSEVVQAQPGDFYGGWVTSDVEGPFKGAPGTMRW
;
A
#
# COMPACT_ATOMS: atom_id res chain seq x y z
N MET A 1 61.18 19.00 5.88
CA MET A 1 62.54 19.59 5.97
C MET A 1 62.68 20.53 4.77
N LEU A 2 62.26 21.80 4.94
CA LEU A 2 63.10 23.02 4.92
C LEU A 2 63.56 23.40 3.49
N GLN A 3 63.42 24.59 2.89
CA GLN A 3 63.14 25.99 3.28
C GLN A 3 62.51 26.73 2.06
N LEU A 4 61.45 27.53 2.22
CA LEU A 4 61.45 29.00 2.42
C LEU A 4 62.24 29.82 1.38
N LEU A 5 61.55 30.69 0.65
CA LEU A 5 61.94 32.09 0.50
C LEU A 5 60.71 33.00 0.42
N PHE A 6 60.55 33.79 1.47
CA PHE A 6 59.65 34.93 1.59
C PHE A 6 60.14 36.08 0.71
N ARG A 7 59.20 36.88 0.19
CA ARG A 7 59.43 38.33 0.05
C ARG A 7 58.14 39.10 0.35
N THR A 8 58.31 40.08 1.21
CA THR A 8 57.32 40.94 1.86
C THR A 8 57.15 42.28 1.11
N LEU A 9 55.88 42.68 0.92
CA LEU A 9 55.20 44.02 1.06
C LEU A 9 56.02 45.33 1.05
N PRO A 10 55.50 46.51 0.59
CA PRO A 10 54.43 47.29 1.31
C PRO A 10 53.59 48.27 0.40
N PRO A 11 52.96 49.38 0.88
CA PRO A 11 51.59 49.43 1.44
C PRO A 11 50.62 50.47 0.80
N ALA A 12 49.42 50.52 1.40
CA ALA A 12 48.19 51.31 1.23
C ALA A 12 48.22 52.79 0.75
N SER A 13 47.08 53.23 0.18
CA SER A 13 46.22 54.36 0.65
C SER A 13 45.06 54.60 -0.35
N THR A 14 43.80 54.39 0.05
CA THR A 14 42.82 55.38 0.58
C THR A 14 42.24 56.34 -0.47
N THR A 15 40.93 56.20 -0.77
CA THR A 15 39.91 57.28 -0.91
C THR A 15 38.54 56.62 -1.21
N GLN A 16 37.63 56.56 -0.24
CA GLN A 16 36.48 57.46 -0.04
C GLN A 16 35.32 57.28 -1.05
N ASN A 17 34.24 56.66 -0.56
CA ASN A 17 32.85 56.88 -0.97
C ASN A 17 32.43 58.32 -0.57
N PRO A 18 31.56 59.02 -1.32
CA PRO A 18 30.10 58.79 -1.36
C PRO A 18 29.52 58.98 -2.80
N THR A 19 28.26 58.78 -3.20
CA THR A 19 26.93 58.94 -2.59
C THR A 19 25.90 58.29 -3.54
N ALA A 20 24.70 58.06 -3.03
CA ALA A 20 23.54 57.41 -3.62
C ALA A 20 23.09 57.85 -5.03
N ALA A 21 22.50 56.90 -5.77
CA ALA A 21 21.24 57.09 -6.50
C ALA A 21 20.59 55.74 -6.82
N ALA A 22 19.35 55.60 -6.37
CA ALA A 22 18.48 54.46 -6.60
C ALA A 22 18.01 54.40 -8.06
N ALA A 23 17.83 53.18 -8.58
CA ALA A 23 16.81 52.89 -9.59
C ALA A 23 16.52 51.39 -9.60
N ALA A 24 15.34 51.06 -9.08
CA ALA A 24 14.73 49.75 -9.21
C ALA A 24 14.36 49.49 -10.67
N ALA A 25 14.65 48.28 -11.16
CA ALA A 25 14.00 47.72 -12.33
C ALA A 25 13.66 46.25 -12.02
N ALA A 26 12.43 46.06 -11.57
CA ALA A 26 11.77 44.77 -11.49
C ALA A 26 11.54 44.22 -12.90
N GLY A 27 11.81 42.93 -13.12
CA GLY A 27 11.68 42.29 -14.43
C GLY A 27 11.39 40.80 -14.34
N LEU A 28 10.10 40.50 -14.08
CA LEU A 28 9.36 39.28 -14.44
C LEU A 28 9.89 37.91 -14.01
N ALA A 29 9.66 37.57 -12.73
CA ALA A 29 9.36 36.19 -12.38
C ALA A 29 7.95 35.86 -12.91
N VAL A 30 7.86 34.93 -13.87
CA VAL A 30 6.58 34.37 -14.31
C VAL A 30 6.05 33.49 -13.18
N GLN A 31 5.29 34.09 -12.28
CA GLN A 31 4.52 33.38 -11.27
C GLN A 31 3.37 32.65 -11.98
N LEU A 32 3.54 31.37 -12.31
CA LEU A 32 2.38 30.54 -12.65
C LEU A 32 1.45 30.52 -11.43
N PRO A 33 0.13 30.74 -11.60
CA PRO A 33 -0.78 30.58 -10.49
C PRO A 33 -0.76 29.10 -10.11
N ILE A 34 -0.27 28.79 -8.91
CA ILE A 34 -0.60 27.54 -8.24
C ILE A 34 -2.12 27.57 -8.09
N ARG A 35 -2.82 26.96 -9.05
CA ARG A 35 -4.23 26.66 -8.87
C ARG A 35 -4.26 25.69 -7.70
N LEU A 36 -4.57 26.21 -6.52
CA LEU A 36 -4.98 25.41 -5.39
C LEU A 36 -6.22 24.66 -5.88
N ALA A 37 -6.02 23.44 -6.40
CA ALA A 37 -7.10 22.54 -6.71
C ALA A 37 -7.89 22.46 -5.41
N ARG A 38 -9.12 22.97 -5.42
CA ARG A 38 -10.05 22.82 -4.31
C ARG A 38 -10.09 21.33 -4.04
N ARG A 39 -9.46 20.89 -2.95
CA ARG A 39 -9.61 19.54 -2.43
C ARG A 39 -11.11 19.44 -2.19
N LYS A 40 -11.82 18.79 -3.11
CA LYS A 40 -13.19 18.38 -2.84
C LYS A 40 -13.06 17.60 -1.54
N SER A 41 -13.68 18.13 -0.49
CA SER A 41 -13.81 17.42 0.77
C SER A 41 -14.31 16.03 0.41
N CYS A 42 -13.42 15.03 0.50
CA CYS A 42 -13.79 13.65 0.34
C CYS A 42 -14.53 13.33 1.62
N ARG A 43 -15.82 13.63 1.63
CA ARG A 43 -16.71 13.11 2.65
C ARG A 43 -16.65 11.61 2.46
N ALA A 44 -15.92 10.91 3.33
CA ALA A 44 -15.97 9.46 3.40
C ALA A 44 -17.45 9.09 3.41
N MET A 45 -17.94 8.54 2.31
CA MET A 45 -19.26 7.92 2.30
C MET A 45 -19.15 6.82 3.34
N ALA A 46 -19.93 6.91 4.42
CA ALA A 46 -19.95 5.86 5.41
C ALA A 46 -20.26 4.56 4.68
N ALA A 47 -19.30 3.65 4.66
CA ALA A 47 -19.47 2.37 3.99
C ALA A 47 -20.67 1.66 4.63
N GLN A 48 -21.49 1.03 3.80
CA GLN A 48 -22.65 0.28 4.28
C GLN A 48 -22.16 -0.87 5.16
N LYS A 49 -22.79 -1.05 6.32
CA LYS A 49 -22.50 -2.19 7.20
C LYS A 49 -22.84 -3.49 6.49
N GLU A 50 -21.89 -4.42 6.44
CA GLU A 50 -22.02 -5.74 5.83
C GLU A 50 -21.81 -6.83 6.88
N LYS A 51 -22.62 -7.89 6.86
CA LYS A 51 -22.44 -9.05 7.77
C LYS A 51 -21.81 -10.20 7.01
N VAL A 52 -20.74 -10.77 7.55
CA VAL A 52 -20.01 -11.86 6.87
C VAL A 52 -20.84 -13.13 6.68
N TRP A 53 -21.91 -13.31 7.46
CA TRP A 53 -22.81 -14.46 7.35
C TRP A 53 -23.85 -14.31 6.24
N ASP A 54 -24.06 -13.09 5.74
CA ASP A 54 -24.93 -12.83 4.58
C ASP A 54 -24.16 -12.99 3.26
N TYR A 55 -22.83 -13.18 3.30
CA TYR A 55 -22.03 -13.47 2.12
C TYR A 55 -22.32 -14.86 1.55
N PRO A 56 -22.22 -15.03 0.23
CA PRO A 56 -22.62 -16.27 -0.42
C PRO A 56 -21.58 -17.39 -0.25
N ARG A 57 -22.08 -18.62 -0.41
CA ARG A 57 -21.30 -19.82 -0.67
C ARG A 57 -21.98 -20.56 -1.83
N PRO A 58 -21.38 -20.67 -3.04
CA PRO A 58 -20.01 -20.34 -3.41
C PRO A 58 -19.60 -18.87 -3.21
N PRO A 59 -18.31 -18.56 -2.99
CA PRO A 59 -17.84 -17.19 -2.81
C PRO A 59 -18.07 -16.34 -4.05
N ARG A 60 -18.30 -15.04 -3.85
CA ARG A 60 -18.52 -14.08 -4.94
C ARG A 60 -17.34 -13.13 -5.07
N LEU A 61 -16.91 -12.92 -6.31
CA LEU A 61 -15.89 -11.94 -6.68
C LEU A 61 -16.58 -10.63 -7.09
N GLU A 62 -16.13 -9.51 -6.55
CA GLU A 62 -16.66 -8.18 -6.87
C GLU A 62 -15.51 -7.19 -7.14
N PRO A 63 -15.61 -6.33 -8.17
CA PRO A 63 -14.69 -5.21 -8.29
C PRO A 63 -14.89 -4.23 -7.14
N THR A 64 -13.83 -3.57 -6.70
CA THR A 64 -13.87 -2.53 -5.67
C THR A 64 -13.02 -1.35 -6.07
N SER A 65 -13.55 -0.15 -5.84
CA SER A 65 -12.84 1.12 -6.01
C SER A 65 -12.33 1.72 -4.70
N ARG A 66 -12.42 0.95 -3.59
CA ARG A 66 -11.88 1.36 -2.29
C ARG A 66 -10.36 1.52 -2.41
N HIS A 67 -9.80 2.51 -1.70
CA HIS A 67 -8.36 2.75 -1.70
C HIS A 67 -7.68 1.75 -0.77
N LEU A 68 -6.83 0.88 -1.34
CA LEU A 68 -6.13 -0.17 -0.61
C LEU A 68 -4.66 0.15 -0.55
N VAL A 69 -4.09 0.16 0.66
CA VAL A 69 -2.65 0.34 0.87
C VAL A 69 -2.12 -0.80 1.71
N VAL A 70 -0.99 -1.38 1.30
CA VAL A 70 -0.29 -2.43 2.04
C VAL A 70 1.12 -1.95 2.33
N LYS A 71 1.53 -1.98 3.59
CA LYS A 71 2.89 -1.63 4.03
C LYS A 71 3.55 -2.77 4.81
N LEU A 72 4.83 -2.99 4.57
CA LEU A 72 5.70 -3.79 5.41
C LEU A 72 6.63 -2.83 6.16
N GLY A 73 6.35 -2.63 7.45
CA GLY A 73 6.93 -1.53 8.22
C GLY A 73 6.55 -0.20 7.58
N ASP A 74 7.54 0.64 7.30
CA ASP A 74 7.33 1.94 6.63
C ASP A 74 7.33 1.84 5.09
N THR A 75 7.58 0.66 4.53
CA THR A 75 7.67 0.48 3.08
C THR A 75 6.31 0.14 2.49
N VAL A 76 5.77 1.01 1.64
CA VAL A 76 4.59 0.71 0.81
C VAL A 76 4.94 -0.44 -0.14
N ILE A 77 4.17 -1.52 -0.07
CA ILE A 77 4.27 -2.70 -0.93
C ILE A 77 3.24 -2.64 -2.05
N ALA A 78 2.04 -2.14 -1.77
CA ALA A 78 1.00 -1.94 -2.76
C ALA A 78 0.13 -0.72 -2.43
N ASP A 79 -0.38 -0.04 -3.45
CA ASP A 79 -1.27 1.13 -3.34
C ASP A 79 -2.18 1.17 -4.57
N THR A 80 -3.48 0.89 -4.40
CA THR A 80 -4.42 0.76 -5.52
C THR A 80 -5.83 1.25 -5.21
N THR A 81 -6.56 1.61 -6.25
CA THR A 81 -8.02 1.85 -6.24
C THR A 81 -8.73 0.95 -7.25
N GLN A 82 -8.05 -0.05 -7.81
CA GLN A 82 -8.55 -0.93 -8.87
C GLN A 82 -8.31 -2.39 -8.49
N ALA A 83 -9.05 -2.84 -7.48
CA ALA A 83 -8.90 -4.18 -6.93
C ALA A 83 -10.18 -4.99 -7.10
N TYR A 84 -10.09 -6.27 -6.76
CA TYR A 84 -11.25 -7.11 -6.52
C TYR A 84 -11.32 -7.48 -5.04
N ARG A 85 -12.53 -7.66 -4.52
CA ARG A 85 -12.77 -8.29 -3.23
C ARG A 85 -13.50 -9.60 -3.41
N VAL A 86 -13.21 -10.58 -2.56
CA VAL A 86 -13.97 -11.83 -2.49
C VAL A 86 -14.77 -11.84 -1.20
N LEU A 87 -16.07 -12.07 -1.35
CA LEU A 87 -17.04 -12.22 -0.27
C LEU A 87 -17.34 -13.71 -0.09
N GLU A 88 -17.08 -14.23 1.10
CA GLU A 88 -17.24 -15.65 1.45
C GLU A 88 -17.87 -15.76 2.84
N THR A 89 -18.90 -16.60 2.98
CA THR A 89 -19.62 -16.78 4.25
C THR A 89 -18.68 -16.94 5.43
N SER A 90 -18.95 -16.23 6.53
CA SER A 90 -18.20 -16.22 7.81
C SER A 90 -16.81 -15.55 7.79
N HIS A 91 -16.39 -14.99 6.65
CA HIS A 91 -15.05 -14.42 6.47
C HIS A 91 -15.17 -12.94 6.08
N PRO A 92 -14.37 -12.04 6.67
CA PRO A 92 -14.20 -10.69 6.13
C PRO A 92 -13.68 -10.74 4.69
N PRO A 93 -13.91 -9.67 3.89
CA PRO A 93 -13.43 -9.61 2.52
C PRO A 93 -11.92 -9.87 2.41
N THR A 94 -11.53 -10.65 1.41
CA THR A 94 -10.13 -10.74 0.96
C THR A 94 -9.96 -9.89 -0.29
N TYR A 95 -8.88 -9.13 -0.37
CA TYR A 95 -8.64 -8.20 -1.48
C TYR A 95 -7.54 -8.72 -2.41
N TYR A 96 -7.80 -8.62 -3.71
CA TYR A 96 -6.89 -9.00 -4.78
C TYR A 96 -6.47 -7.73 -5.51
N LEU A 97 -5.19 -7.40 -5.40
CA LEU A 97 -4.57 -6.20 -5.93
C LEU A 97 -3.86 -6.53 -7.25
N PRO A 98 -3.95 -5.66 -8.27
CA PRO A 98 -3.33 -5.91 -9.56
C PRO A 98 -1.79 -5.84 -9.44
N PRO A 99 -1.05 -6.66 -10.21
CA PRO A 99 0.42 -6.62 -10.21
C PRO A 99 1.02 -5.24 -10.50
N ALA A 100 0.38 -4.47 -11.39
CA ALA A 100 0.83 -3.13 -11.78
C ALA A 100 0.90 -2.13 -10.62
N ASP A 101 0.10 -2.35 -9.57
CA ASP A 101 0.05 -1.48 -8.38
C ASP A 101 0.82 -2.09 -7.19
N CYS A 102 1.49 -3.23 -7.42
CA CYS A 102 2.32 -3.93 -6.44
C CYS A 102 3.79 -3.71 -6.77
N ARG A 103 4.63 -3.47 -5.76
CA ARG A 103 6.08 -3.35 -5.91
C ARG A 103 6.72 -4.73 -5.94
N GLU A 104 6.54 -5.44 -7.06
CA GLU A 104 6.97 -6.83 -7.26
C GLU A 104 8.47 -7.06 -7.04
N GLN A 105 9.32 -6.02 -7.08
CA GLN A 105 10.73 -6.15 -6.74
C GLN A 105 10.99 -6.63 -5.30
N PHE A 106 10.00 -6.55 -4.40
CA PHE A 106 10.10 -7.06 -3.04
C PHE A 106 9.63 -8.51 -2.89
N PHE A 107 9.16 -9.14 -3.97
CA PHE A 107 8.48 -10.43 -3.93
C PHE A 107 9.42 -11.54 -4.41
N THR A 108 9.39 -12.68 -3.73
CA THR A 108 10.04 -13.91 -4.18
C THR A 108 9.10 -15.09 -4.03
N ALA A 109 9.32 -16.15 -4.83
CA ALA A 109 8.55 -17.37 -4.69
C ALA A 109 8.80 -18.01 -3.32
N SER A 110 7.72 -18.35 -2.61
CA SER A 110 7.82 -18.92 -1.27
C SER A 110 8.12 -20.42 -1.31
N SER A 111 8.92 -20.90 -0.35
CA SER A 111 9.18 -22.33 -0.15
C SER A 111 7.95 -23.12 0.31
N LYS A 112 6.88 -22.46 0.78
CA LYS A 112 5.59 -23.10 1.13
C LYS A 112 4.95 -23.81 -0.06
N GLY A 113 5.28 -23.41 -1.29
CA GLY A 113 4.74 -24.01 -2.51
C GLY A 113 3.31 -23.56 -2.81
N GLN A 114 2.41 -24.52 -3.04
CA GLN A 114 1.04 -24.25 -3.50
C GLN A 114 -0.01 -24.95 -2.62
N THR A 115 -1.18 -24.32 -2.49
CA THR A 115 -2.37 -24.94 -1.88
C THR A 115 -3.52 -24.96 -2.88
N PHE A 116 -4.49 -25.84 -2.66
CA PHE A 116 -5.68 -25.94 -3.51
C PHE A 116 -6.92 -25.41 -2.78
N CYS A 117 -7.67 -24.55 -3.45
CA CYS A 117 -8.98 -24.06 -3.03
C CYS A 117 -10.04 -24.63 -3.98
N GLU A 118 -11.10 -25.25 -3.43
CA GLU A 118 -12.20 -25.84 -4.20
C GLU A 118 -12.87 -24.83 -5.15
N TRP A 119 -12.92 -23.55 -4.76
CA TRP A 119 -13.56 -22.49 -5.55
C TRP A 119 -12.61 -21.84 -6.55
N LYS A 120 -11.36 -21.59 -6.15
CA LYS A 120 -10.46 -20.64 -6.84
C LYS A 120 -9.33 -21.34 -7.60
N GLY A 121 -9.03 -22.61 -7.29
CA GLY A 121 -7.93 -23.37 -7.89
C GLY A 121 -6.65 -23.34 -7.06
N LYS A 122 -5.48 -23.43 -7.73
CA LYS A 122 -4.16 -23.53 -7.08
C LYS A 122 -3.61 -22.14 -6.72
N ALA A 123 -3.45 -21.87 -5.43
CA ALA A 123 -2.80 -20.67 -4.92
C ALA A 123 -1.28 -20.90 -4.87
N SER A 124 -0.51 -19.94 -5.38
CA SER A 124 0.95 -19.88 -5.22
C SER A 124 1.31 -18.83 -4.18
N TYR A 125 2.20 -19.17 -3.25
CA TYR A 125 2.62 -18.27 -2.17
C TYR A 125 3.90 -17.51 -2.52
N HIS A 126 4.01 -16.30 -1.98
CA HIS A 126 5.16 -15.42 -2.14
C HIS A 126 5.64 -14.94 -0.77
N ASP A 127 6.95 -14.79 -0.66
CA ASP A 127 7.60 -14.10 0.44
C ASP A 127 7.78 -12.62 0.02
N VAL A 128 7.67 -11.71 0.98
CA VAL A 128 7.92 -10.28 0.75
C VAL A 128 8.99 -9.81 1.70
N ALA A 129 10.04 -9.18 1.19
CA ALA A 129 11.12 -8.62 1.99
C ALA A 129 11.40 -7.16 1.60
N ALA A 130 11.41 -6.27 2.59
CA ALA A 130 11.70 -4.85 2.41
C ALA A 130 12.37 -4.26 3.66
N CYS A 131 13.42 -3.46 3.46
CA CYS A 131 14.09 -2.70 4.52
C CYS A 131 14.45 -3.52 5.78
N GLY A 132 14.89 -4.77 5.61
CA GLY A 132 15.28 -5.66 6.71
C GLY A 132 14.12 -6.38 7.41
N GLN A 133 12.89 -6.20 6.95
CA GLN A 133 11.72 -6.96 7.37
C GLN A 133 11.33 -7.99 6.33
N GLU A 134 10.71 -9.09 6.78
CA GLU A 134 10.34 -10.21 5.93
C GLU A 134 8.98 -10.79 6.36
N ALA A 135 8.12 -11.08 5.39
CA ALA A 135 6.84 -11.74 5.55
C ALA A 135 6.80 -13.00 4.68
N LYS A 136 7.08 -14.17 5.28
CA LYS A 136 7.16 -15.45 4.56
C LYS A 136 5.80 -16.10 4.34
N ALA A 137 5.50 -16.45 3.10
CA ALA A 137 4.27 -17.10 2.68
C ALA A 137 2.99 -16.34 3.11
N ARG A 138 3.10 -15.01 3.17
CA ARG A 138 2.01 -14.12 3.60
C ARG A 138 1.36 -13.36 2.44
N VAL A 139 1.74 -13.69 1.22
CA VAL A 139 1.07 -13.26 0.01
C VAL A 139 0.74 -14.48 -0.84
N TRP A 140 -0.40 -14.48 -1.51
CA TRP A 140 -0.74 -15.52 -2.47
C TRP A 140 -1.33 -14.93 -3.75
N SER A 141 -1.26 -15.72 -4.83
CA SER A 141 -1.82 -15.39 -6.14
C SER A 141 -2.37 -16.65 -6.82
N TYR A 142 -3.32 -16.46 -7.75
CA TYR A 142 -3.83 -17.54 -8.59
C TYR A 142 -3.36 -17.36 -10.03
N GLN A 143 -2.48 -18.23 -10.50
CA GLN A 143 -1.97 -18.16 -11.89
C GLN A 143 -2.94 -18.79 -12.90
N ASN A 144 -3.72 -19.77 -12.45
CA ASN A 144 -4.74 -20.44 -13.25
C ASN A 144 -6.03 -20.57 -12.41
N PRO A 145 -6.73 -19.45 -12.13
CA PRO A 145 -7.98 -19.49 -11.39
C PRO A 145 -9.09 -20.18 -12.19
N THR A 146 -10.13 -20.63 -11.49
CA THR A 146 -11.37 -21.12 -12.11
C THR A 146 -12.12 -19.98 -12.82
N GLN A 147 -13.05 -20.32 -13.71
CA GLN A 147 -13.76 -19.33 -14.54
C GLN A 147 -14.44 -18.19 -13.74
N PRO A 148 -15.14 -18.43 -12.60
CA PRO A 148 -15.73 -17.35 -11.80
C PRO A 148 -14.71 -16.38 -11.21
N PHE A 149 -13.44 -16.79 -11.12
CA PHE A 149 -12.34 -16.00 -10.57
C PHE A 149 -11.29 -15.63 -11.64
N ALA A 150 -11.61 -15.76 -12.93
CA ALA A 150 -10.68 -15.47 -14.02
C ALA A 150 -10.12 -14.04 -13.98
N ALA A 151 -10.90 -13.08 -13.49
CA ALA A 151 -10.52 -11.66 -13.42
C ALA A 151 -9.36 -11.36 -12.45
N ILE A 152 -9.10 -12.24 -11.47
CA ILE A 152 -7.99 -12.09 -10.52
C ILE A 152 -6.76 -12.93 -10.89
N LYS A 153 -6.65 -13.37 -12.15
CA LYS A 153 -5.47 -14.09 -12.63
C LYS A 153 -4.22 -13.26 -12.41
N GLY A 154 -3.28 -13.80 -11.63
CA GLY A 154 -2.01 -13.14 -11.29
C GLY A 154 -2.11 -12.06 -10.22
N TYR A 155 -3.30 -11.72 -9.72
CA TYR A 155 -3.45 -10.70 -8.68
C TYR A 155 -2.93 -11.23 -7.34
N TYR A 156 -2.47 -10.30 -6.50
CA TYR A 156 -1.92 -10.58 -5.18
C TYR A 156 -2.93 -10.32 -4.08
N SER A 157 -3.03 -11.26 -3.13
CA SER A 157 -3.78 -11.07 -1.89
C SER A 157 -2.86 -11.29 -0.69
N PHE A 158 -3.11 -10.55 0.38
CA PHE A 158 -2.21 -10.43 1.53
C PHE A 158 -2.88 -10.85 2.82
N TYR A 159 -2.18 -11.64 3.64
CA TYR A 159 -2.55 -11.82 5.03
C TYR A 159 -2.26 -10.54 5.79
N ALA A 160 -3.23 -9.93 6.47
CA ALA A 160 -3.01 -8.64 7.12
C ALA A 160 -2.08 -8.70 8.35
N SER A 161 -1.86 -9.86 8.97
CA SER A 161 -1.10 -9.94 10.24
C SER A 161 0.35 -9.40 10.23
N PRO A 162 1.20 -9.66 9.22
CA PRO A 162 2.54 -9.06 9.14
C PRO A 162 2.60 -7.66 8.50
N PHE A 163 1.49 -7.15 7.97
CA PHE A 163 1.45 -5.89 7.22
C PHE A 163 0.62 -4.85 7.95
N THR A 164 0.87 -3.58 7.67
CA THR A 164 -0.15 -2.54 7.90
C THR A 164 -0.97 -2.43 6.63
N CYS A 165 -2.18 -2.96 6.67
CA CYS A 165 -3.14 -2.89 5.58
C CYS A 165 -4.19 -1.82 5.88
N GLU A 166 -4.50 -0.99 4.90
CA GLU A 166 -5.49 0.08 5.00
C GLU A 166 -6.55 -0.07 3.91
N VAL A 167 -7.79 0.26 4.25
CA VAL A 167 -8.91 0.38 3.32
C VAL A 167 -9.56 1.74 3.53
N ASP A 168 -9.55 2.60 2.53
CA ASP A 168 -10.03 3.99 2.62
C ASP A 168 -9.42 4.76 3.80
N SER A 169 -8.11 4.60 4.02
CA SER A 169 -7.35 5.14 5.16
C SER A 169 -7.71 4.55 6.54
N GLU A 170 -8.58 3.55 6.61
CA GLU A 170 -8.84 2.79 7.82
C GLU A 170 -7.85 1.62 7.93
N VAL A 171 -7.06 1.57 9.01
CA VAL A 171 -6.18 0.42 9.29
C VAL A 171 -7.05 -0.80 9.65
N VAL A 172 -6.88 -1.89 8.91
CA VAL A 172 -7.67 -3.11 9.10
C VAL A 172 -7.14 -3.95 10.25
N GLN A 173 -8.04 -4.69 10.89
CA GLN A 173 -7.64 -5.78 11.77
C GLN A 173 -7.54 -7.07 10.95
N ALA A 174 -6.52 -7.89 11.25
CA ALA A 174 -6.42 -9.21 10.65
C ALA A 174 -7.56 -10.11 11.15
N GLN A 175 -8.18 -10.87 10.25
CA GLN A 175 -9.09 -11.94 10.64
C GLN A 175 -8.38 -12.86 11.66
N PRO A 176 -9.03 -13.22 12.78
CA PRO A 176 -8.41 -14.06 13.80
C PRO A 176 -7.85 -15.37 13.24
N GLY A 177 -6.70 -15.80 13.76
CA GLY A 177 -5.98 -16.97 13.30
C GLY A 177 -4.97 -16.67 12.19
N ASP A 178 -4.25 -17.70 11.75
CA ASP A 178 -3.16 -17.57 10.77
C ASP A 178 -3.47 -18.17 9.40
N PHE A 179 -4.66 -18.76 9.26
CA PHE A 179 -5.05 -19.51 8.07
C PHE A 179 -5.83 -18.67 7.05
N TYR A 180 -6.64 -17.73 7.54
CA TYR A 180 -7.50 -16.87 6.72
C TYR A 180 -6.87 -15.49 6.56
N GLY A 181 -7.02 -14.91 5.38
CA GLY A 181 -6.46 -13.60 5.06
C GLY A 181 -7.52 -12.50 4.94
N GLY A 182 -8.67 -12.63 5.61
CA GLY A 182 -9.72 -11.62 5.60
C GLY A 182 -9.29 -10.33 6.30
N TRP A 183 -9.72 -9.19 5.76
CA TRP A 183 -9.45 -7.86 6.31
C TRP A 183 -10.69 -7.34 7.01
N VAL A 184 -10.60 -7.10 8.31
CA VAL A 184 -11.70 -6.58 9.13
C VAL A 184 -11.61 -5.06 9.18
N THR A 185 -12.60 -4.40 8.62
CA THR A 185 -12.83 -2.95 8.73
C THR A 185 -14.08 -2.68 9.56
N SER A 186 -14.28 -1.44 9.95
CA SER A 186 -15.36 -0.99 10.82
C SER A 186 -16.74 -1.24 10.22
N ASP A 187 -16.85 -1.32 8.89
CA ASP A 187 -18.07 -1.63 8.15
C ASP A 187 -18.37 -3.14 8.04
N VAL A 188 -17.48 -4.03 8.46
CA VAL A 188 -17.67 -5.49 8.37
C VAL A 188 -18.00 -6.08 9.74
N GLU A 189 -19.16 -6.72 9.86
CA GLU A 189 -19.69 -7.31 11.08
C GLU A 189 -19.54 -8.83 11.10
N GLY A 190 -19.05 -9.33 12.23
CA GLY A 190 -18.86 -10.75 12.50
C GLY A 190 -20.12 -11.48 13.01
N PRO A 191 -19.96 -12.61 13.70
CA PRO A 191 -18.68 -13.16 14.16
C PRO A 191 -17.81 -13.72 13.02
N PHE A 192 -16.50 -13.74 13.20
CA PHE A 192 -15.55 -14.19 12.18
C PHE A 192 -14.99 -15.58 12.50
N LYS A 193 -14.86 -16.42 11.48
CA LYS A 193 -14.14 -17.69 11.60
C LYS A 193 -12.65 -17.45 11.87
N GLY A 194 -12.01 -18.34 12.63
CA GLY A 194 -10.57 -18.36 12.90
C GLY A 194 -10.18 -18.09 14.35
N ALA A 195 -11.09 -17.56 15.18
CA ALA A 195 -10.89 -17.48 16.62
C ALA A 195 -10.98 -18.88 17.30
N PRO A 196 -10.42 -19.06 18.51
CA PRO A 196 -10.57 -20.30 19.26
C PRO A 196 -12.05 -20.72 19.39
N GLY A 197 -12.35 -22.00 19.15
CA GLY A 197 -13.72 -22.54 19.20
C GLY A 197 -14.54 -22.43 17.91
N THR A 198 -14.03 -21.76 16.86
CA THR A 198 -14.74 -21.54 15.59
C THR A 198 -14.43 -22.58 14.49
N MET A 199 -13.65 -23.63 14.82
CA MET A 199 -13.18 -24.61 13.83
C MET A 199 -14.30 -25.41 13.16
N ARG A 200 -15.47 -25.55 13.82
CA ARG A 200 -16.62 -26.33 13.34
C ARG A 200 -17.71 -25.50 12.65
N TRP A 201 -17.47 -24.20 12.48
CA TRP A 201 -18.38 -23.29 11.77
C TRP A 201 -18.36 -23.53 10.26
#